data_AF-A0AAU2RRJ9-F1
#
_entry.id   AF-A0AAU2RRJ9-F1
#
_cell.length_a   1.000
_cell.length_b   1.000
_cell.length_c   1.000
_cell.angle_alpha   90.00
_cell.angle_beta   90.00
_cell.angle_gamma   90.00
#
_symmetry.space_group_name_H-M   'P 1'
#
loop_
_entity.id
_entity.type
_entity.pdbx_description
1 polymer ?
#
loop_
_entity_poly.entity_id
_entity_poly.type
_entity_poly.pdbx_seq_one_letter_code
_entity_poly.pdbx_strand_id
1 'polypeptide(L)'
;MRTFVSDHWTLEYDLAAASWAMATLMYQAVRAAVVSKTTWPTAEKLADLDRAAQEEVKKWRENKVPLETAALDIYEPLRMNRGSKPIAAHYAARLLQTTPMTDDDLPPYLVAAFTCLCSEV
;
A
#
# COMPACT_ATOMS: atom_id res chain seq x y z
N MET A 1 -10.93 18.90 19.62
CA MET A 1 -10.82 17.77 18.67
C MET A 1 -9.93 18.22 17.54
N ARG A 2 -8.76 17.60 17.35
CA ARG A 2 -7.94 17.79 16.15
C ARG A 2 -8.37 16.78 15.10
N THR A 3 -8.49 17.20 13.85
CA THR A 3 -8.88 16.38 12.71
C THR A 3 -7.77 16.38 11.68
N PHE A 4 -7.41 15.21 11.18
CA PHE A 4 -6.37 15.02 10.17
C PHE A 4 -7.04 14.42 8.93
N VAL A 5 -6.97 15.12 7.81
CA VAL A 5 -7.72 14.78 6.60
C VAL A 5 -6.72 14.66 5.46
N SER A 6 -6.91 13.65 4.60
CA SER A 6 -6.16 13.54 3.35
C SER A 6 -6.63 14.56 2.34
N ASP A 7 -5.71 15.07 1.52
CA ASP A 7 -6.03 15.89 0.35
C ASP A 7 -6.52 15.03 -0.85
N HIS A 8 -6.43 13.70 -0.74
CA HIS A 8 -6.90 12.76 -1.76
C HIS A 8 -8.13 11.95 -1.31
N TRP A 9 -8.66 11.16 -2.25
CA TRP A 9 -9.97 10.50 -2.10
C TRP A 9 -9.95 9.18 -1.30
N THR A 10 -8.79 8.55 -1.08
CA THR A 10 -8.74 7.20 -0.46
C THR A 10 -7.37 6.88 0.13
N LEU A 11 -7.38 6.27 1.32
CA LEU A 11 -6.18 5.89 2.08
C LEU A 11 -5.22 5.00 1.28
N GLU A 12 -5.72 4.05 0.48
CA GLU A 12 -4.86 3.11 -0.25
C GLU A 12 -4.03 3.81 -1.34
N TYR A 13 -4.60 4.84 -1.97
CA TYR A 13 -3.86 5.70 -2.90
C TYR A 13 -2.84 6.53 -2.14
N ASP A 14 -3.24 7.16 -1.02
CA ASP A 14 -2.33 7.97 -0.20
C ASP A 14 -1.09 7.20 0.24
N LEU A 15 -1.29 5.97 0.73
CA LEU A 15 -0.19 5.09 1.09
C LEU A 15 0.70 4.81 -0.12
N ALA A 16 0.13 4.39 -1.24
CA ALA A 16 0.93 4.07 -2.43
C ALA A 16 1.65 5.30 -3.01
N ALA A 17 1.12 6.51 -2.85
CA ALA A 17 1.72 7.75 -3.34
C ALA A 17 2.77 8.35 -2.39
N ALA A 18 2.86 7.89 -1.14
CA ALA A 18 3.76 8.45 -0.13
C ALA A 18 5.25 8.20 -0.46
N SER A 19 5.60 6.96 -0.82
CA SER A 19 6.96 6.60 -1.21
C SER A 19 6.99 5.35 -2.10
N TRP A 20 8.11 5.12 -2.81
CA TRP A 20 8.29 3.88 -3.58
C TRP A 20 8.32 2.62 -2.71
N ALA A 21 8.75 2.74 -1.44
CA ALA A 21 8.73 1.62 -0.51
C ALA A 21 7.28 1.26 -0.15
N MET A 22 6.47 2.26 0.20
CA MET A 22 5.05 2.07 0.49
C MET A 22 4.26 1.64 -0.75
N ALA A 23 4.58 2.18 -1.94
CA ALA A 23 4.01 1.74 -3.22
C ALA A 23 4.25 0.25 -3.45
N THR A 24 5.47 -0.23 -3.20
CA THR A 24 5.82 -1.64 -3.34
C THR A 24 5.00 -2.51 -2.38
N LEU A 25 4.93 -2.12 -1.11
CA LEU A 25 4.16 -2.83 -0.08
C LEU A 25 2.67 -2.89 -0.43
N MET A 26 2.10 -1.75 -0.83
CA MET A 26 0.69 -1.67 -1.23
C MET A 26 0.41 -2.48 -2.49
N TYR A 27 1.33 -2.49 -3.46
CA TYR A 27 1.15 -3.29 -4.68
C TYR A 27 1.14 -4.79 -4.37
N GLN A 28 2.06 -5.25 -3.53
CA GLN A 28 2.08 -6.64 -3.03
C GLN A 28 0.76 -7.00 -2.35
N ALA A 29 0.31 -6.15 -1.42
CA ALA A 29 -0.93 -6.35 -0.67
C ALA A 29 -2.17 -6.38 -1.58
N VAL A 30 -2.27 -5.47 -2.56
CA VAL A 30 -3.38 -5.42 -3.51
C VAL A 30 -3.40 -6.66 -4.39
N ARG A 31 -2.26 -7.10 -4.92
CA ARG A 31 -2.20 -8.32 -5.75
C ARG A 31 -2.60 -9.57 -4.96
N ALA A 32 -2.16 -9.69 -3.71
CA ALA A 32 -2.59 -10.76 -2.82
C ALA A 32 -4.11 -10.70 -2.57
N ALA A 33 -4.68 -9.51 -2.38
CA ALA A 33 -6.12 -9.32 -2.19
C ALA A 33 -6.95 -9.65 -3.44
N VAL A 34 -6.45 -9.35 -4.64
CA VAL A 34 -7.09 -9.73 -5.91
C VAL A 34 -7.16 -11.25 -6.05
N VAL A 35 -6.07 -11.96 -5.78
CA VAL A 35 -6.03 -13.43 -5.83
C VAL A 35 -6.93 -14.05 -4.75
N SER A 36 -6.92 -13.47 -3.55
CA SER A 36 -7.72 -13.96 -2.40
C SER A 36 -9.22 -13.80 -2.58
N LYS A 37 -9.68 -13.09 -3.62
CA LYS A 37 -11.10 -12.95 -3.94
C LYS A 37 -11.72 -14.28 -4.35
N THR A 38 -10.96 -15.17 -4.99
CA THR A 38 -11.44 -16.50 -5.42
C THR A 38 -10.97 -17.59 -4.47
N THR A 39 -9.72 -17.56 -4.00
CA THR A 39 -9.15 -18.60 -3.13
C THR A 39 -8.00 -18.01 -2.33
N TRP A 40 -7.92 -18.38 -1.04
CA TRP A 40 -6.79 -18.00 -0.20
C TRP A 40 -5.49 -18.62 -0.74
N PRO A 41 -4.50 -17.80 -1.13
CA PRO A 41 -3.25 -18.29 -1.70
C PRO A 41 -2.39 -19.02 -0.67
N THR A 42 -1.59 -19.98 -1.15
CA THR A 42 -0.53 -20.61 -0.35
C THR A 42 0.60 -19.63 -0.07
N ALA A 43 1.46 -19.94 0.91
CA ALA A 43 2.63 -19.13 1.23
C ALA A 43 3.58 -18.97 0.03
N GLU A 44 3.79 -20.05 -0.74
CA GLU A 44 4.59 -20.04 -1.98
C GLU A 44 4.00 -19.10 -3.01
N LYS A 45 2.67 -19.16 -3.21
CA LYS A 45 1.99 -18.28 -4.15
C LYS A 45 2.08 -16.82 -3.74
N LEU A 46 2.00 -16.52 -2.45
CA LEU A 46 2.22 -15.17 -1.92
C LEU A 46 3.64 -14.69 -2.19
N ALA A 47 4.66 -15.52 -1.92
CA ALA A 47 6.06 -15.16 -2.19
C ALA A 47 6.32 -14.86 -3.69
N ASP A 48 5.68 -15.61 -4.59
CA ASP A 48 5.76 -15.36 -6.04
C ASP A 48 5.09 -14.04 -6.44
N LEU A 49 3.92 -13.73 -5.87
CA LEU A 49 3.24 -12.45 -6.09
C LEU A 49 4.07 -11.29 -5.54
N ASP A 50 4.67 -11.48 -4.36
CA ASP A 50 5.50 -10.49 -3.67
C ASP A 50 6.73 -10.15 -4.51
N ARG A 51 7.43 -11.17 -5.05
CA ARG A 51 8.59 -10.99 -5.94
C ARG A 51 8.20 -10.32 -7.26
N ALA A 52 7.12 -10.79 -7.90
CA ALA A 52 6.67 -10.22 -9.16
C ALA A 52 6.23 -8.74 -9.01
N ALA A 53 5.65 -8.37 -7.87
CA ALA A 53 5.29 -6.99 -7.59
C ALA A 53 6.52 -6.10 -7.45
N GLN A 54 7.55 -6.56 -6.72
CA GLN A 54 8.82 -5.83 -6.59
C GLN A 54 9.49 -5.60 -7.94
N GLU A 55 9.52 -6.61 -8.80
CA GLU A 55 10.08 -6.50 -10.15
C GLU A 55 9.33 -5.47 -11.01
N GLU A 56 8.01 -5.41 -10.89
CA GLU A 56 7.20 -4.47 -11.64
C GLU A 56 7.35 -3.03 -11.14
N VAL A 57 7.37 -2.82 -9.82
CA VAL A 57 7.67 -1.48 -9.26
C VAL A 57 9.09 -1.03 -9.65
N LYS A 58 10.06 -1.94 -9.65
CA LYS A 58 11.42 -1.64 -10.14
C LYS A 58 11.39 -1.18 -11.60
N LYS A 59 10.63 -1.86 -12.47
CA LYS A 59 10.46 -1.46 -13.88
C LYS A 59 9.79 -0.09 -14.00
N TRP A 60 8.77 0.21 -13.19
CA TRP A 60 8.14 1.54 -13.18
C TRP A 60 9.17 2.64 -12.85
N ARG A 61 10.03 2.41 -11.85
CA ARG A 61 11.10 3.34 -11.49
C ARG A 61 12.13 3.52 -12.61
N GLU A 62 12.57 2.43 -13.23
CA GLU A 62 13.53 2.46 -14.34
C GLU A 62 12.95 3.19 -15.57
N ASN A 63 11.65 3.02 -15.82
CA ASN A 63 10.91 3.69 -16.89
C ASN A 63 10.47 5.12 -16.52
N LYS A 64 10.84 5.62 -15.33
CA LYS A 64 10.47 6.95 -14.82
C LYS A 64 8.97 7.21 -14.82
N VAL A 65 8.17 6.18 -14.53
CA VAL A 65 6.73 6.36 -14.29
C VAL A 65 6.57 7.25 -13.05
N PRO A 66 5.75 8.31 -13.11
CA PRO A 66 5.45 9.14 -11.94
C PRO A 66 4.85 8.29 -10.81
N LEU A 67 5.23 8.57 -9.57
CA LEU A 67 4.78 7.79 -8.42
C LEU A 67 3.26 7.85 -8.26
N GLU A 68 2.67 9.01 -8.55
CA GLU A 68 1.23 9.25 -8.52
C GLU A 68 0.51 8.38 -9.55
N THR A 69 1.10 8.20 -10.74
CA THR A 69 0.57 7.30 -11.77
C THR A 69 0.65 5.84 -11.32
N ALA A 70 1.79 5.42 -10.75
CA ALA A 70 1.91 4.07 -10.19
C ALA A 70 0.92 3.83 -9.04
N ALA A 71 0.68 4.82 -8.18
CA ALA A 71 -0.30 4.75 -7.10
C ALA A 71 -1.73 4.59 -7.61
N LEU A 72 -2.10 5.24 -8.72
CA LEU A 72 -3.37 5.01 -9.41
C LEU A 72 -3.50 3.57 -9.89
N ASP A 73 -2.46 3.03 -10.54
CA ASP A 73 -2.45 1.66 -11.05
C ASP A 73 -2.54 0.62 -9.92
N ILE A 74 -1.88 0.89 -8.78
CA ILE A 74 -1.98 0.06 -7.57
C ILE A 74 -3.39 0.10 -6.97
N TYR A 75 -4.03 1.26 -6.98
CA TYR A 75 -5.37 1.43 -6.40
C TYR A 75 -6.50 0.87 -7.30
N GLU A 76 -6.33 0.93 -8.62
CA GLU A 76 -7.35 0.58 -9.61
C GLU A 76 -8.05 -0.77 -9.34
N PRO A 77 -7.36 -1.87 -8.98
CA PRO A 77 -8.02 -3.15 -8.77
C PRO A 77 -8.99 -3.12 -7.58
N LEU A 78 -8.71 -2.31 -6.56
CA LEU A 78 -9.62 -2.12 -5.44
C LEU A 78 -10.83 -1.27 -5.85
N ARG A 79 -10.60 -0.21 -6.65
CA ARG A 79 -11.67 0.64 -7.17
C ARG A 79 -12.65 -0.11 -8.06
N MET A 80 -12.12 -1.02 -8.88
CA MET A 80 -12.89 -1.86 -9.81
C MET A 80 -13.42 -3.14 -9.16
N ASN A 81 -13.36 -3.24 -7.83
CA ASN A 81 -13.86 -4.37 -7.05
C ASN A 81 -13.23 -5.71 -7.48
N ARG A 82 -12.01 -5.70 -8.02
CA ARG A 82 -11.23 -6.91 -8.38
C ARG A 82 -10.46 -7.45 -7.17
N GLY A 83 -10.14 -6.60 -6.20
CA GLY A 83 -9.66 -6.98 -4.87
C GLY A 83 -10.53 -6.37 -3.77
N SER A 84 -10.44 -6.92 -2.56
CA SER A 84 -11.17 -6.42 -1.38
C SER A 84 -10.28 -5.49 -0.54
N LYS A 85 -10.75 -4.29 -0.24
CA LYS A 85 -10.04 -3.30 0.58
C LYS A 85 -9.64 -3.85 1.96
N PRO A 86 -10.55 -4.46 2.76
CA PRO A 86 -10.16 -5.10 4.02
C PRO A 86 -9.09 -6.19 3.87
N ILE A 87 -9.17 -6.99 2.80
CA ILE A 87 -8.18 -8.06 2.57
C ILE A 87 -6.82 -7.45 2.18
N ALA A 88 -6.80 -6.39 1.37
CA ALA A 88 -5.58 -5.66 1.08
C ALA A 88 -4.96 -5.05 2.34
N ALA A 89 -5.76 -4.44 3.21
CA ALA A 89 -5.28 -3.92 4.50
C ALA A 89 -4.69 -5.03 5.40
N HIS A 90 -5.31 -6.22 5.42
CA HIS A 90 -4.78 -7.38 6.15
C HIS A 90 -3.40 -7.80 5.62
N TYR A 91 -3.24 -7.92 4.29
CA TYR A 91 -1.93 -8.25 3.71
C TYR A 91 -0.89 -7.15 3.90
N ALA A 92 -1.29 -5.87 3.82
CA ALA A 92 -0.41 -4.75 4.11
C ALA A 92 0.10 -4.82 5.56
N ALA A 93 -0.78 -5.09 6.53
CA ALA A 93 -0.40 -5.27 7.93
C ALA A 93 0.59 -6.44 8.13
N ARG A 94 0.38 -7.56 7.41
CA ARG A 94 1.34 -8.68 7.40
C ARG A 94 2.72 -8.25 6.88
N LEU A 95 2.76 -7.52 5.78
CA LEU A 95 4.02 -7.05 5.17
C LEU A 95 4.74 -6.02 6.05
N LEU A 96 3.99 -5.13 6.70
CA LEU A 96 4.54 -4.12 7.63
C LEU A 96 5.29 -4.73 8.82
N GLN A 97 4.95 -5.96 9.24
CA GLN A 97 5.68 -6.63 10.33
C GLN A 97 7.15 -6.94 9.99
N THR A 98 7.47 -7.03 8.69
CA THR A 98 8.81 -7.42 8.22
C THR A 98 9.45 -6.36 7.32
N THR A 99 8.71 -5.32 6.94
CA THR A 99 9.19 -4.26 6.07
C THR A 99 9.50 -3.03 6.91
N PRO A 100 10.77 -2.60 7.02
CA PRO A 100 11.10 -1.37 7.73
C PRO A 100 10.48 -0.18 6.99
N MET A 101 9.77 0.65 7.73
CA MET A 101 9.15 1.89 7.24
C MET A 101 9.55 3.02 8.16
N THR A 102 9.72 4.20 7.60
CA THR A 102 10.00 5.45 8.33
C THR A 102 8.83 6.42 8.16
N ASP A 103 8.84 7.51 8.92
CA ASP A 103 7.80 8.54 8.81
C ASP A 103 7.75 9.16 7.39
N ASP A 104 8.89 9.17 6.68
CA ASP A 104 8.99 9.65 5.29
C ASP A 104 8.26 8.72 4.29
N ASP A 105 7.93 7.49 4.68
CA ASP A 105 7.18 6.54 3.87
C ASP A 105 5.67 6.62 4.08
N LEU A 106 5.21 7.50 4.98
CA LEU A 106 3.82 7.62 5.39
C LEU A 106 3.19 8.94 4.91
N PRO A 107 1.88 8.93 4.60
CA PRO A 107 1.13 10.16 4.37
C PRO A 107 1.28 11.15 5.54
N PRO A 108 1.59 12.44 5.29
CA PRO A 108 1.86 13.41 6.35
C PRO A 108 0.72 13.55 7.37
N TYR A 109 -0.54 13.43 6.93
CA TYR A 109 -1.68 13.50 7.82
C TYR A 109 -1.74 12.32 8.81
N LEU A 110 -1.23 11.14 8.44
CA LEU A 110 -1.12 9.99 9.34
C LEU A 110 0.00 10.18 10.36
N VAL A 111 1.16 10.66 9.93
CA VAL A 111 2.28 10.98 10.84
C VAL A 111 1.84 12.02 11.87
N ALA A 112 1.16 13.08 11.43
CA ALA A 112 0.63 14.12 12.31
C ALA A 112 -0.43 13.57 13.28
N ALA A 113 -1.31 12.68 12.80
CA ALA A 113 -2.33 12.04 13.63
C ALA A 113 -1.72 11.14 14.71
N PHE A 114 -0.76 10.28 14.35
CA PHE A 114 -0.08 9.40 15.30
C PHE A 114 0.79 10.19 16.29
N THR A 115 1.51 11.21 15.83
CA THR A 115 2.28 12.10 16.71
C THR A 115 1.37 12.78 17.73
N CYS A 116 0.20 13.28 17.29
CA CYS A 116 -0.78 13.87 18.19
C CYS A 116 -1.30 12.87 19.22
N LEU A 117 -1.59 11.63 18.80
CA LEU A 117 -2.08 10.58 19.68
C LEU A 117 -1.03 10.13 20.70
N CYS A 118 0.23 9.97 20.28
CA CYS A 118 1.31 9.47 21.13
C CYS A 118 1.93 10.55 22.03
N SER A 119 1.82 11.83 21.68
CA SER A 119 2.28 12.95 22.51
C SER A 119 1.29 13.32 23.62
N GLU A 120 0.06 12.82 23.55
CA GLU A 120 -1.00 13.05 24.55
C GLU A 120 -1.02 11.94 25.64
N VAL A 121 0.06 11.14 25.74
CA VAL A 121 0.30 10.11 26.78
C VAL A 121 1.33 10.57 27.80
#